data_AF-A0A3S0SL58-F1
#
_entry.id   AF-A0A3S0SL58-F1
#
_cell.length_a   1.000
_cell.length_b   1.000
_cell.length_c   1.000
_cell.angle_alpha   90.00
_cell.angle_beta   90.00
_cell.angle_gamma   90.00
#
_symmetry.space_group_name_H-M   'P 1'
#
loop_
_entity.id
_entity.type
_entity.pdbx_description
1 polymer ?
#
loop_
_entity_poly.entity_id
_entity_poly.type
_entity_poly.pdbx_seq_one_letter_code
_entity_poly.pdbx_strand_id
1 'polypeptide(L)'
;MWRLGAVAVLAVPGLALAHDFWIQPNAFWVPSGGTTTMSILVGHGSYRSKSLIEANRITRFDRYGPDGHSDRRPELKLGSATTDTTLHFGPPGEYMYALATNPTPSELPGIRFTDYLKVEGLTPALALRQRTGMTDSPGRELYSRRAKALIQVGNAPATDVATRRIGLSLELVLERDPYTLPPGADLPVRVFYEGKPLAGGTVKLNNLDFDERPLATHVTDAAGRALFRVPRIGNWQLNVIWTKPIKGNPKADFETTFSSLTFGYPRPPMSRRAP
;
A
#
# COMPACT_ATOMS: atom_id res chain seq x y z
N MET A 1 -46.04 33.37 -13.93
CA MET A 1 -45.36 32.12 -14.34
C MET A 1 -43.86 32.30 -14.14
N TRP A 2 -43.29 31.85 -13.03
CA TRP A 2 -41.84 31.88 -12.78
C TRP A 2 -41.36 30.43 -12.69
N ARG A 3 -40.63 29.98 -13.71
CA ARG A 3 -39.96 28.67 -13.70
C ARG A 3 -38.60 28.87 -13.02
N LEU A 4 -38.48 28.44 -11.77
CA LEU A 4 -37.18 28.26 -11.12
C LEU A 4 -36.51 27.05 -11.77
N GLY A 5 -35.46 27.30 -12.55
CA GLY A 5 -34.64 26.26 -13.16
C GLY A 5 -33.86 25.50 -12.11
N ALA A 6 -34.02 24.18 -12.09
CA ALA A 6 -33.20 23.29 -11.29
C ALA A 6 -31.77 23.29 -11.86
N VAL A 7 -30.82 23.82 -11.09
CA VAL A 7 -29.38 23.65 -11.37
C VAL A 7 -29.05 22.20 -11.05
N ALA A 8 -28.89 21.39 -12.08
CA ALA A 8 -28.34 20.05 -11.95
C ALA A 8 -26.85 20.18 -11.60
N VAL A 9 -26.51 19.92 -10.34
CA VAL A 9 -25.12 19.73 -9.91
C VAL A 9 -24.65 18.43 -10.55
N LEU A 10 -23.91 18.55 -11.67
CA LEU A 10 -23.16 17.45 -12.26
C LEU A 10 -22.05 17.07 -11.27
N ALA A 11 -22.30 16.06 -10.45
CA ALA A 11 -21.25 15.37 -9.71
C ALA A 11 -20.28 14.79 -10.75
N VAL A 12 -19.11 15.40 -10.91
CA VAL A 12 -18.02 14.84 -11.72
C VAL A 12 -17.63 13.52 -11.03
N PRO A 13 -17.87 12.36 -11.66
CA PRO A 13 -17.48 11.09 -11.06
C PRO A 13 -15.96 11.07 -11.07
N GLY A 14 -15.37 11.31 -9.90
CA GLY A 14 -13.94 11.15 -9.68
C GLY A 14 -13.50 9.81 -10.28
N LEU A 15 -12.41 9.82 -11.05
CA LEU A 15 -11.79 8.64 -11.61
C LEU A 15 -11.44 7.69 -10.46
N ALA A 16 -12.36 6.79 -10.13
CA ALA A 16 -12.13 5.68 -9.21
C ALA A 16 -11.30 4.62 -9.95
N LEU A 17 -10.06 4.97 -10.28
CA LEU A 17 -9.03 3.94 -10.31
C LEU A 17 -8.88 3.48 -8.87
N ALA A 18 -8.72 2.18 -8.64
CA ALA A 18 -8.53 1.70 -7.29
C ALA A 18 -7.15 2.16 -6.81
N HIS A 19 -7.18 3.32 -6.16
CA HIS A 19 -5.99 4.08 -5.81
C HIS A 19 -5.08 3.28 -4.87
N ASP A 20 -3.77 3.46 -5.04
CA ASP A 20 -2.78 2.99 -4.07
C ASP A 20 -3.12 3.49 -2.68
N PHE A 21 -2.77 2.73 -1.66
CA PHE A 21 -3.02 3.05 -0.26
C PHE A 21 -1.86 2.59 0.60
N TRP A 22 -1.37 3.46 1.46
CA TRP A 22 -0.19 3.16 2.26
C TRP A 22 -0.11 3.96 3.55
N ILE A 23 0.79 3.52 4.41
CA ILE A 23 1.24 4.24 5.59
C ILE A 23 2.42 5.13 5.18
N GLN A 24 2.30 6.44 5.38
CA GLN A 24 3.32 7.44 5.11
C GLN A 24 3.78 8.10 6.42
N PRO A 25 4.90 7.65 7.01
CA PRO A 25 5.64 8.45 7.98
C PRO A 25 6.20 9.71 7.31
N ASN A 26 6.31 10.80 8.08
CA ASN A 26 7.01 12.01 7.64
C ASN A 26 8.51 11.76 7.46
N ALA A 27 9.07 10.85 8.26
CA ALA A 27 10.43 10.37 8.18
C ALA A 27 10.48 8.85 8.42
N PHE A 28 11.17 8.13 7.52
CA PHE A 28 11.49 6.71 7.68
C PHE A 28 12.80 6.45 8.43
N TRP A 29 13.61 7.50 8.64
CA TRP A 29 14.81 7.48 9.48
C TRP A 29 14.62 8.49 10.60
N VAL A 30 14.59 7.99 11.83
CA VAL A 30 14.30 8.78 13.03
C VAL A 30 15.49 8.67 13.98
N PRO A 31 15.99 9.77 14.58
CA PRO A 31 17.04 9.68 15.60
C PRO A 31 16.53 8.94 16.85
N SER A 32 17.45 8.36 17.63
CA SER A 32 17.12 7.73 18.92
C SER A 32 16.41 8.72 19.86
N GLY A 33 15.30 8.29 20.47
CA GLY A 33 14.44 9.16 21.28
C GLY A 33 13.57 10.14 20.48
N GLY A 34 13.66 10.13 19.14
CA GLY A 34 12.84 10.94 18.26
C GLY A 34 11.45 10.34 18.03
N THR A 35 10.62 11.12 17.33
CA THR A 35 9.28 10.72 16.87
C THR A 35 9.11 11.08 15.40
N THR A 36 8.08 10.54 14.77
CA THR A 36 7.71 10.92 13.40
C THR A 36 6.19 10.91 13.29
N THR A 37 5.61 11.92 12.66
CA THR A 37 4.18 11.89 12.35
C THR A 37 3.90 10.91 11.23
N MET A 38 2.67 10.40 11.16
CA MET A 38 2.25 9.46 10.14
C MET A 38 0.86 9.81 9.64
N SER A 39 0.67 9.65 8.33
CA SER A 39 -0.62 9.72 7.67
C SER A 39 -0.85 8.46 6.85
N ILE A 40 -2.11 8.08 6.73
CA ILE A 40 -2.59 7.09 5.78
C ILE A 40 -2.93 7.84 4.50
N LEU A 41 -2.29 7.49 3.40
CA LEU A 41 -2.49 8.16 2.12
C LEU A 41 -3.19 7.24 1.13
N VAL A 42 -3.85 7.87 0.15
CA VAL A 42 -4.49 7.23 -0.99
C VAL A 42 -4.23 8.04 -2.25
N GLY A 43 -4.08 7.37 -3.39
CA GLY A 43 -3.89 8.02 -4.70
C GLY A 43 -2.57 7.67 -5.35
N HIS A 44 -2.26 8.32 -6.47
CA HIS A 44 -1.03 8.14 -7.25
C HIS A 44 -0.65 9.46 -7.92
N GLY A 45 0.65 9.72 -8.14
CA GLY A 45 1.13 10.93 -8.79
C GLY A 45 0.66 12.23 -8.11
N SER A 46 0.18 13.20 -8.89
CA SER A 46 -0.34 14.47 -8.38
C SER A 46 -1.70 14.36 -7.68
N TYR A 47 -2.36 13.20 -7.73
CA TYR A 47 -3.72 13.00 -7.19
C TYR A 47 -3.73 12.31 -5.82
N ARG A 48 -2.63 12.41 -5.08
CA ARG A 48 -2.50 11.83 -3.74
C ARG A 48 -3.13 12.73 -2.70
N SER A 49 -3.84 12.12 -1.77
CA SER A 49 -4.44 12.82 -0.64
C SER A 49 -4.36 11.98 0.63
N LYS A 50 -4.57 12.64 1.77
CA LYS A 50 -4.85 11.93 3.01
C LYS A 50 -6.10 11.07 2.83
N SER A 51 -6.06 9.84 3.36
CA SER A 51 -7.19 8.94 3.33
C SER A 51 -8.25 9.42 4.33
N LEU A 52 -9.51 9.45 3.89
CA LEU A 52 -10.67 9.70 4.75
C LEU A 52 -11.23 8.38 5.30
N ILE A 53 -10.38 7.37 5.50
CA ILE A 53 -10.79 6.06 5.98
C ILE A 53 -11.38 6.16 7.39
N GLU A 54 -12.57 5.57 7.56
CA GLU A 54 -13.25 5.54 8.86
C GLU A 54 -12.58 4.53 9.81
N ALA A 55 -12.59 4.82 11.12
CA ALA A 55 -11.95 3.97 12.12
C ALA A 55 -12.53 2.55 12.18
N ASN A 56 -13.83 2.39 11.94
CA ASN A 56 -14.49 1.08 11.87
C ASN A 56 -13.98 0.19 10.71
N ARG A 57 -13.28 0.77 9.72
CA ARG A 57 -12.64 0.02 8.64
C ARG A 57 -11.35 -0.62 9.10
N ILE A 58 -10.65 -0.06 10.08
CA ILE A 58 -9.34 -0.53 10.53
C ILE A 58 -9.49 -1.72 11.48
N THR A 59 -9.14 -2.91 11.01
CA THR A 59 -9.20 -4.14 11.81
C THR A 59 -7.87 -4.44 12.52
N ARG A 60 -6.78 -3.84 12.04
CA ARG A 60 -5.43 -3.99 12.60
C ARG A 60 -4.63 -2.70 12.42
N PHE A 61 -3.88 -2.32 13.45
CA PHE A 61 -2.79 -1.35 13.36
C PHE A 61 -1.75 -1.72 14.41
N ASP A 62 -0.82 -2.59 14.04
CA ASP A 62 0.18 -3.14 14.94
C ASP A 62 1.54 -2.49 14.72
N ARG A 63 2.35 -2.52 15.78
CA ARG A 63 3.78 -2.21 15.72
C ARG A 63 4.59 -3.44 16.10
N TYR A 64 5.63 -3.71 15.32
CA TYR A 64 6.70 -4.67 15.58
C TYR A 64 8.01 -3.92 15.71
N GLY A 65 8.83 -4.25 16.70
CA GLY A 65 10.15 -3.66 16.88
C GLY A 65 10.96 -4.36 17.97
N PRO A 66 12.06 -3.75 18.43
CA PRO A 66 12.91 -4.33 19.48
C PRO A 66 12.21 -4.42 20.84
N ASP A 67 11.15 -3.64 21.04
CA ASP A 67 10.27 -3.68 22.21
C ASP A 67 9.09 -4.66 22.06
N GLY A 68 9.11 -5.51 21.03
CA GLY A 68 8.13 -6.57 20.80
C GLY A 68 7.00 -6.15 19.86
N HIS A 69 5.85 -6.80 20.04
CA HIS A 69 4.62 -6.56 19.27
C HIS A 69 3.57 -5.88 20.15
N SER A 70 2.88 -4.89 19.60
CA SER A 70 1.81 -4.17 20.29
C SER A 70 0.74 -3.68 19.32
N ASP A 71 -0.52 -3.70 19.74
CA ASP A 71 -1.63 -3.04 19.05
C ASP A 71 -1.57 -1.53 19.32
N ARG A 72 -1.60 -0.73 18.25
CA ARG A 72 -1.53 0.73 18.25
C ARG A 72 -2.80 1.37 17.72
N ARG A 73 -3.86 0.61 17.40
CA ARG A 73 -5.14 1.17 16.94
C ARG A 73 -5.68 2.30 17.83
N PRO A 74 -5.59 2.25 19.17
CA PRO A 74 -6.05 3.35 20.03
C PRO A 74 -5.33 4.69 19.81
N GLU A 75 -4.15 4.69 19.18
CA GLU A 75 -3.36 5.90 18.90
C GLU A 75 -3.79 6.61 17.61
N LEU A 76 -4.62 5.97 16.77
CA LEU A 76 -5.08 6.54 15.51
C LEU A 76 -6.12 7.65 15.76
N LYS A 77 -5.83 8.84 15.22
CA LYS A 77 -6.67 10.04 15.21
C LYS A 77 -7.12 10.33 13.78
N LEU A 78 -7.89 9.40 13.23
CA LEU A 78 -8.42 9.51 11.86
C LEU A 78 -9.37 10.70 11.75
N GLY A 79 -9.44 11.31 10.56
CA GLY A 79 -10.27 12.50 10.30
C GLY A 79 -9.61 13.85 10.67
N SER A 80 -8.45 13.83 11.32
CA SER A 80 -7.61 15.03 11.49
C SER A 80 -7.19 15.62 10.13
N ALA A 81 -7.13 16.94 10.01
CA ALA A 81 -6.70 17.60 8.78
C ALA A 81 -5.19 17.48 8.50
N THR A 82 -4.38 17.16 9.51
CA THR A 82 -2.91 17.18 9.40
C THR A 82 -2.31 15.78 9.30
N THR A 83 -2.35 15.02 10.39
CA THR A 83 -1.71 13.70 10.53
C THR A 83 -2.67 12.74 11.21
N ASP A 84 -2.52 11.43 10.98
CA ASP A 84 -3.36 10.42 11.63
C ASP A 84 -2.83 10.04 13.01
N THR A 85 -1.52 10.11 13.23
CA THR A 85 -0.94 9.95 14.56
C THR A 85 0.53 10.41 14.60
N THR A 86 1.10 10.42 15.80
CA THR A 86 2.55 10.54 16.03
C THR A 86 3.07 9.20 16.48
N LEU A 87 4.05 8.66 15.76
CA LEU A 87 4.69 7.39 16.09
C LEU A 87 5.78 7.63 17.13
N HIS A 88 5.68 6.89 18.24
CA HIS A 88 6.64 6.87 19.33
C HIS A 88 7.43 5.56 19.32
N PHE A 89 8.73 5.67 19.56
CA PHE A 89 9.66 4.54 19.54
C PHE A 89 10.32 4.40 20.92
N GLY A 90 10.60 3.15 21.30
CA GLY A 90 11.33 2.84 22.52
C GLY A 90 12.84 2.82 22.24
N PRO A 91 13.51 1.66 22.37
CA PRO A 91 14.92 1.53 22.06
C PRO A 91 15.22 1.73 20.56
N PRO A 92 16.47 2.12 20.20
CA PRO A 92 16.92 2.13 18.82
C PRO A 92 16.76 0.77 18.14
N GLY A 93 16.40 0.76 16.86
CA GLY A 93 16.13 -0.44 16.09
C GLY A 93 15.19 -0.20 14.90
N GLU A 94 14.91 -1.27 14.18
CA GLU A 94 13.92 -1.27 13.12
C GLU A 94 12.51 -1.47 13.67
N TYR A 95 11.57 -0.70 13.15
CA TYR A 95 10.16 -0.80 13.48
C TYR A 95 9.34 -1.04 12.22
N MET A 96 8.38 -1.96 12.30
CA MET A 96 7.38 -2.16 11.27
C MET A 96 5.99 -1.86 11.83
N TYR A 97 5.30 -0.92 11.21
CA TYR A 97 3.87 -0.70 11.43
C TYR A 97 3.06 -1.44 10.37
N ALA A 98 1.99 -2.10 10.78
CA ALA A 98 1.15 -2.90 9.89
C ALA A 98 -0.33 -2.60 10.09
N LEU A 99 -1.03 -2.24 9.02
CA LEU A 99 -2.45 -1.92 9.00
C LEU A 99 -3.21 -2.92 8.13
N ALA A 100 -4.40 -3.32 8.59
CA ALA A 100 -5.35 -4.06 7.78
C ALA A 100 -6.75 -3.46 7.90
N THR A 101 -7.54 -3.58 6.83
CA THR A 101 -8.93 -3.12 6.81
C THR A 101 -9.91 -4.25 6.57
N ASN A 102 -11.16 -4.07 7.00
CA ASN A 102 -12.25 -4.95 6.58
C ASN A 102 -12.60 -4.76 5.08
N PRO A 103 -13.23 -5.78 4.46
CA PRO A 103 -13.77 -5.68 3.11
C PRO A 103 -14.91 -4.67 3.00
N THR A 104 -14.99 -3.94 1.90
CA THR A 104 -16.10 -3.03 1.60
C THR A 104 -16.46 -3.11 0.11
N PRO A 105 -17.74 -2.96 -0.25
CA PRO A 105 -18.16 -3.03 -1.64
C PRO A 105 -17.63 -1.85 -2.46
N SER A 106 -17.30 -2.14 -3.73
CA SER A 106 -17.05 -1.17 -4.79
C SER A 106 -17.61 -1.72 -6.09
N GLU A 107 -18.05 -0.81 -6.98
CA GLU A 107 -18.50 -1.15 -8.31
C GLU A 107 -17.89 -0.18 -9.33
N LEU A 108 -17.39 -0.72 -10.43
CA LEU A 108 -16.91 0.05 -11.57
C LEU A 108 -17.67 -0.34 -12.85
N PRO A 109 -17.91 0.61 -13.77
CA PRO A 109 -18.40 0.29 -15.11
C PRO A 109 -17.51 -0.76 -15.79
N GLY A 110 -18.10 -1.69 -16.55
CA GLY A 110 -17.38 -2.88 -17.03
C GLY A 110 -16.10 -2.61 -17.80
N ILE A 111 -16.12 -1.62 -18.71
CA ILE A 111 -14.92 -1.20 -19.46
C ILE A 111 -13.84 -0.69 -18.50
N ARG A 112 -14.20 0.20 -17.56
CA ARG A 112 -13.25 0.76 -16.58
C ARG A 112 -12.68 -0.32 -15.66
N PHE A 113 -13.52 -1.26 -15.24
CA PHE A 113 -13.08 -2.38 -14.42
C PHE A 113 -12.10 -3.26 -15.19
N THR A 114 -12.43 -3.65 -16.42
CA THR A 114 -11.56 -4.45 -17.26
C THR A 114 -10.21 -3.77 -17.53
N ASP A 115 -10.19 -2.46 -17.75
CA ASP A 115 -8.96 -1.69 -17.91
C ASP A 115 -8.14 -1.67 -16.62
N TYR A 116 -8.79 -1.43 -15.48
CA TYR A 116 -8.17 -1.55 -14.16
C TYR A 116 -7.54 -2.93 -13.95
N LEU A 117 -8.26 -4.02 -14.26
CA LEU A 117 -7.73 -5.38 -14.12
C LEU A 117 -6.48 -5.61 -14.99
N LYS A 118 -6.43 -5.03 -16.21
CA LYS A 118 -5.26 -5.11 -17.09
C LYS A 118 -4.06 -4.33 -16.54
N VAL A 119 -4.28 -3.09 -16.11
CA VAL A 119 -3.23 -2.20 -15.59
C VAL A 119 -2.62 -2.74 -14.29
N GLU A 120 -3.44 -3.35 -13.44
CA GLU A 120 -2.99 -3.94 -12.18
C GLU A 120 -2.57 -5.41 -12.29
N GLY A 121 -2.70 -6.03 -13.47
CA GLY A 121 -2.31 -7.42 -13.69
C GLY A 121 -3.13 -8.42 -12.86
N LEU A 122 -4.44 -8.17 -12.71
CA LEU A 122 -5.38 -8.97 -11.90
C LEU A 122 -5.86 -10.19 -12.69
N THR A 123 -4.93 -11.09 -12.97
CA THR A 123 -5.11 -12.23 -13.87
C THR A 123 -6.27 -13.17 -13.51
N PRO A 124 -6.61 -13.47 -12.24
CA PRO A 124 -7.75 -14.33 -11.93
C PRO A 124 -9.09 -13.72 -12.36
N ALA A 125 -9.26 -12.41 -12.15
CA ALA A 125 -10.47 -11.70 -12.54
C ALA A 125 -10.57 -11.54 -14.06
N LEU A 126 -9.45 -11.25 -14.75
CA LEU A 126 -9.41 -11.21 -16.22
C LEU A 126 -9.82 -12.55 -16.83
N ALA A 127 -9.20 -13.64 -16.37
CA ALA A 127 -9.49 -14.98 -16.86
C ALA A 127 -10.95 -15.38 -16.62
N LEU A 128 -11.52 -15.01 -15.46
CA LEU A 128 -12.93 -15.27 -15.17
C LEU A 128 -13.84 -14.50 -16.12
N ARG A 129 -13.65 -13.20 -16.28
CA ARG A 129 -14.53 -12.37 -17.12
C ARG A 129 -14.49 -12.80 -18.58
N GLN A 130 -13.30 -13.15 -19.07
CA GLN A 130 -13.14 -13.65 -20.43
C GLN A 130 -13.89 -14.96 -20.65
N ARG A 131 -13.77 -15.95 -19.75
CA ARG A 131 -14.44 -17.26 -19.93
C ARG A 131 -15.96 -17.20 -19.73
N THR A 132 -16.48 -16.21 -18.99
CA THR A 132 -17.93 -16.07 -18.74
C THR A 132 -18.60 -15.02 -19.62
N GLY A 133 -17.87 -14.37 -20.54
CA GLY A 133 -18.42 -13.32 -21.40
C GLY A 133 -18.82 -12.05 -20.64
N MET A 134 -18.27 -11.82 -19.45
CA MET A 134 -18.63 -10.70 -18.56
C MET A 134 -17.73 -9.47 -18.73
N THR A 135 -16.92 -9.40 -19.79
CA THR A 135 -15.92 -8.34 -20.01
C THR A 135 -16.51 -6.92 -19.95
N ASP A 136 -17.74 -6.74 -20.44
CA ASP A 136 -18.42 -5.43 -20.46
C ASP A 136 -19.42 -5.24 -19.32
N SER A 137 -19.68 -6.29 -18.52
CA SER A 137 -20.54 -6.21 -17.34
C SER A 137 -19.88 -5.39 -16.24
N PRO A 138 -20.63 -4.65 -15.39
CA PRO A 138 -20.04 -3.98 -14.23
C PRO A 138 -19.16 -4.92 -13.41
N GLY A 139 -18.05 -4.41 -12.88
CA GLY A 139 -17.19 -5.16 -11.99
C GLY A 139 -17.53 -4.84 -10.55
N ARG A 140 -18.01 -5.84 -9.79
CA ARG A 140 -18.33 -5.69 -8.37
C ARG A 140 -17.29 -6.39 -7.52
N GLU A 141 -16.74 -5.68 -6.55
CA GLU A 141 -15.71 -6.22 -5.67
C GLU A 141 -15.97 -5.90 -4.20
N LEU A 142 -15.51 -6.77 -3.31
CA LEU A 142 -15.26 -6.47 -1.91
C LEU A 142 -13.77 -6.16 -1.76
N TYR A 143 -13.40 -4.89 -1.65
CA TYR A 143 -12.01 -4.50 -1.51
C TYR A 143 -11.58 -4.34 -0.06
N SER A 144 -10.35 -4.72 0.23
CA SER A 144 -9.71 -4.51 1.53
C SER A 144 -8.22 -4.18 1.35
N ARG A 145 -7.60 -3.60 2.37
CA ARG A 145 -6.24 -3.05 2.26
C ARG A 145 -5.32 -3.57 3.37
N ARG A 146 -4.07 -3.80 3.00
CA ARG A 146 -2.96 -4.18 3.87
C ARG A 146 -1.82 -3.23 3.60
N ALA A 147 -1.28 -2.60 4.63
CA ALA A 147 -0.19 -1.65 4.46
C ALA A 147 0.86 -1.89 5.54
N LYS A 148 2.13 -1.89 5.14
CA LYS A 148 3.27 -1.95 6.05
C LYS A 148 4.14 -0.71 5.86
N ALA A 149 4.75 -0.22 6.92
CA ALA A 149 5.79 0.80 6.87
C ALA A 149 6.98 0.37 7.73
N LEU A 150 8.17 0.34 7.15
CA LEU A 150 9.43 0.00 7.82
C LEU A 150 10.21 1.29 8.14
N ILE A 151 10.52 1.51 9.41
CA ILE A 151 11.15 2.73 9.92
C ILE A 151 12.42 2.36 10.68
N GLN A 152 13.53 3.02 10.37
CA GLN A 152 14.80 2.90 11.09
C GLN A 152 14.86 3.94 12.21
N VAL A 153 15.14 3.51 13.44
CA VAL A 153 15.33 4.38 14.60
C VAL A 153 16.76 4.29 15.11
N GLY A 154 17.52 5.38 14.99
CA GLY A 154 18.92 5.45 15.37
C GLY A 154 19.81 4.50 14.58
N ASN A 155 21.03 4.31 15.08
CA ASN A 155 21.96 3.32 14.55
C ASN A 155 21.87 2.06 15.41
N ALA A 156 21.28 1.01 14.86
CA ALA A 156 21.11 -0.28 15.52
C ALA A 156 21.37 -1.39 14.51
N PRO A 157 21.90 -2.56 14.94
CA PRO A 157 22.03 -3.70 14.06
C PRO A 157 20.68 -4.10 13.47
N ALA A 158 20.71 -4.59 12.24
CA ALA A 158 19.53 -5.16 11.59
C ALA A 158 18.96 -6.33 12.39
N THR A 159 17.65 -6.42 12.35
CA THR A 159 16.84 -7.46 13.00
C THR A 159 16.09 -8.26 11.94
N ASP A 160 15.21 -9.16 12.36
CA ASP A 160 14.32 -9.84 11.44
C ASP A 160 13.09 -8.99 11.07
N VAL A 161 12.88 -7.80 11.66
CA VAL A 161 11.67 -6.98 11.50
C VAL A 161 11.33 -6.70 10.04
N ALA A 162 12.30 -6.28 9.22
CA ALA A 162 12.09 -6.02 7.80
C ALA A 162 11.69 -7.26 6.98
N THR A 163 12.15 -8.43 7.42
CA THR A 163 11.97 -9.71 6.71
C THR A 163 10.86 -10.58 7.31
N ARG A 164 10.26 -10.14 8.42
CA ARG A 164 9.28 -10.90 9.18
C ARG A 164 7.96 -11.00 8.44
N ARG A 165 7.42 -12.22 8.40
CA ARG A 165 6.02 -12.49 8.03
C ARG A 165 5.12 -12.23 9.22
N ILE A 166 4.06 -11.47 9.01
CA ILE A 166 3.11 -11.06 10.06
C ILE A 166 1.67 -11.51 9.78
N GLY A 167 1.48 -12.37 8.77
CA GLY A 167 0.22 -13.09 8.54
C GLY A 167 -0.87 -12.24 7.91
N LEU A 168 -0.50 -11.29 7.04
CA LEU A 168 -1.48 -10.54 6.25
C LEU A 168 -2.01 -11.42 5.11
N SER A 169 -3.29 -11.27 4.75
CA SER A 169 -3.91 -12.15 3.74
C SER A 169 -3.31 -11.99 2.34
N LEU A 170 -2.81 -10.79 2.00
CA LEU A 170 -1.85 -10.56 0.91
C LEU A 170 -0.67 -9.82 1.52
N GLU A 171 0.49 -10.45 1.51
CA GLU A 171 1.65 -9.96 2.25
C GLU A 171 2.86 -9.83 1.32
N LEU A 172 3.34 -8.59 1.17
CA LEU A 172 4.67 -8.28 0.63
C LEU A 172 5.71 -8.48 1.73
N VAL A 173 6.72 -9.31 1.48
CA VAL A 173 7.80 -9.59 2.42
C VAL A 173 9.13 -9.32 1.73
N LEU A 174 9.97 -8.51 2.35
CA LEU A 174 11.35 -8.34 1.90
C LEU A 174 12.13 -9.58 2.32
N GLU A 175 12.93 -10.18 1.44
CA GLU A 175 13.79 -11.31 1.82
C GLU A 175 15.13 -10.84 2.40
N ARG A 176 15.42 -9.54 2.31
CA ARG A 176 16.57 -8.87 2.93
C ARG A 176 16.16 -7.51 3.47
N ASP A 177 16.77 -7.10 4.57
CA ASP A 177 16.59 -5.76 5.14
C ASP A 177 17.12 -4.69 4.16
N PRO A 178 16.27 -3.76 3.68
CA PRO A 178 16.65 -2.72 2.74
C PRO A 178 17.71 -1.76 3.31
N TYR A 179 17.78 -1.57 4.62
CA TYR A 179 18.73 -0.68 5.29
C TYR A 179 20.14 -1.29 5.45
N THR A 180 20.28 -2.60 5.29
CA THR A 180 21.59 -3.29 5.26
C THR A 180 22.22 -3.38 3.87
N LEU A 181 21.44 -3.07 2.84
CA LEU A 181 21.86 -3.25 1.46
C LEU A 181 22.52 -1.98 0.91
N PRO A 182 23.64 -2.10 0.18
CA PRO A 182 24.20 -0.94 -0.49
C PRO A 182 23.24 -0.47 -1.60
N PRO A 183 23.23 0.83 -1.92
CA PRO A 183 22.39 1.33 -2.99
C PRO A 183 22.79 0.69 -4.31
N GLY A 184 21.82 0.16 -5.06
CA GLY A 184 22.17 -0.62 -6.25
C GLY A 184 22.45 -2.12 -5.99
N ALA A 185 22.25 -2.66 -4.77
CA ALA A 185 22.18 -4.11 -4.52
C ALA A 185 20.77 -4.71 -4.52
N ASP A 186 20.67 -6.02 -4.75
CA ASP A 186 19.42 -6.77 -4.96
C ASP A 186 18.47 -6.66 -3.76
N LEU A 187 17.25 -6.22 -4.04
CA LEU A 187 16.11 -6.20 -3.12
C LEU A 187 15.15 -7.33 -3.51
N PRO A 188 15.42 -8.58 -3.09
CA PRO A 188 14.49 -9.68 -3.29
C PRO A 188 13.24 -9.48 -2.45
N VAL A 189 12.08 -9.68 -3.06
CA VAL A 189 10.78 -9.63 -2.39
C VAL A 189 10.01 -10.92 -2.68
N ARG A 190 9.19 -11.35 -1.72
CA ARG A 190 8.27 -12.47 -1.90
C ARG A 190 6.87 -12.05 -1.51
N VAL A 191 5.90 -12.40 -2.34
CA VAL A 191 4.48 -12.17 -2.10
C VAL A 191 3.84 -13.46 -1.61
N PHE A 192 3.04 -13.35 -0.55
CA PHE A 192 2.20 -14.42 -0.06
C PHE A 192 0.73 -14.04 -0.16
N TYR A 193 -0.12 -14.97 -0.59
CA TYR A 193 -1.57 -14.86 -0.52
C TYR A 193 -2.13 -16.02 0.30
N GLU A 194 -2.93 -15.71 1.32
CA GLU A 194 -3.48 -16.66 2.29
C GLU A 194 -2.40 -17.60 2.87
N GLY A 195 -1.22 -17.04 3.15
CA GLY A 195 -0.08 -17.76 3.73
C GLY A 195 0.78 -18.57 2.74
N LYS A 196 0.37 -18.68 1.47
CA LYS A 196 1.09 -19.41 0.41
C LYS A 196 1.82 -18.46 -0.54
N PRO A 197 2.98 -18.82 -1.12
CA PRO A 197 3.62 -17.99 -2.13
C PRO A 197 2.68 -17.71 -3.31
N LEU A 198 2.62 -16.46 -3.74
CA LEU A 198 1.73 -16.01 -4.82
C LEU A 198 2.51 -15.85 -6.12
N ALA A 199 2.30 -16.76 -7.07
CA ALA A 199 2.80 -16.63 -8.43
C ALA A 199 1.90 -15.72 -9.29
N GLY A 200 2.50 -15.00 -10.25
CA GLY A 200 1.74 -14.17 -11.21
C GLY A 200 1.22 -12.85 -10.65
N GLY A 201 1.61 -12.46 -9.44
CA GLY A 201 1.28 -11.16 -8.84
C GLY A 201 2.14 -10.05 -9.44
N THR A 202 1.52 -8.96 -9.87
CA THR A 202 2.24 -7.80 -10.41
C THR A 202 2.68 -6.90 -9.26
N VAL A 203 3.98 -6.85 -8.99
CA VAL A 203 4.59 -6.01 -7.95
C VAL A 203 5.15 -4.77 -8.61
N LYS A 204 4.83 -3.59 -8.07
CA LYS A 204 5.34 -2.30 -8.54
C LYS A 204 6.21 -1.66 -7.46
N LEU A 205 7.31 -1.04 -7.86
CA LEU A 205 8.14 -0.18 -7.02
C LEU A 205 7.92 1.27 -7.44
N ASN A 206 7.37 2.08 -6.55
CA ASN A 206 7.07 3.50 -6.78
C ASN A 206 8.03 4.37 -5.97
N ASN A 207 8.50 5.47 -6.59
CA ASN A 207 9.17 6.55 -5.88
C ASN A 207 8.11 7.54 -5.39
N LEU A 208 7.80 7.55 -4.09
CA LEU A 208 6.76 8.42 -3.53
C LEU A 208 7.10 9.92 -3.63
N ASP A 209 8.30 10.30 -4.04
CA ASP A 209 8.58 11.71 -4.36
C ASP A 209 8.19 12.06 -5.81
N PHE A 210 8.13 11.06 -6.71
CA PHE A 210 7.86 11.19 -8.15
C PHE A 210 7.14 9.94 -8.69
N ASP A 211 5.94 9.65 -8.22
CA ASP A 211 5.19 8.42 -8.53
C ASP A 211 4.10 8.67 -9.58
N GLU A 212 4.37 9.41 -10.65
CA GLU A 212 3.42 9.42 -11.78
C GLU A 212 3.37 8.05 -12.47
N ARG A 213 4.48 7.30 -12.43
CA ARG A 213 4.60 5.93 -12.92
C ARG A 213 5.52 5.13 -12.01
N PRO A 214 5.33 3.80 -11.91
CA PRO A 214 6.29 2.95 -11.21
C PRO A 214 7.70 3.08 -11.79
N LEU A 215 8.70 3.06 -10.93
CA LEU A 215 10.10 2.95 -11.34
C LEU A 215 10.38 1.58 -11.96
N ALA A 216 9.79 0.52 -11.40
CA ALA A 216 9.91 -0.84 -11.89
C ALA A 216 8.64 -1.62 -11.61
N THR A 217 8.32 -2.56 -12.51
CA THR A 217 7.19 -3.48 -12.39
C THR A 217 7.67 -4.89 -12.74
N HIS A 218 7.44 -5.84 -11.84
CA HIS A 218 7.82 -7.24 -12.03
C HIS A 218 6.68 -8.16 -11.65
N VAL A 219 6.54 -9.28 -12.36
CA VAL A 219 5.57 -10.33 -12.05
C VAL A 219 6.25 -11.40 -11.21
N THR A 220 5.60 -11.86 -10.15
CA THR A 220 6.17 -12.89 -9.28
C THR A 220 6.28 -14.24 -9.97
N ASP A 221 7.38 -14.94 -9.69
CA ASP A 221 7.65 -16.30 -10.19
C ASP A 221 6.81 -17.38 -9.46
N ALA A 222 7.04 -18.65 -9.79
CA ALA A 222 6.35 -19.79 -9.17
C ALA A 222 6.56 -19.91 -7.65
N ALA A 223 7.65 -19.35 -7.12
CA ALA A 223 7.95 -19.28 -5.68
C ALA A 223 7.45 -17.97 -5.05
N GLY A 224 6.68 -17.17 -5.79
CA GLY A 224 6.13 -15.89 -5.38
C GLY A 224 7.15 -14.77 -5.28
N ARG A 225 8.32 -14.90 -5.92
CA ARG A 225 9.41 -13.93 -5.82
C ARG A 225 9.43 -12.94 -6.98
N ALA A 226 9.82 -11.71 -6.67
CA ALA A 226 10.22 -10.69 -7.63
C ALA A 226 11.52 -10.03 -7.17
N LEU A 227 12.34 -9.55 -8.10
CA LEU A 227 13.63 -8.95 -7.80
C LEU A 227 13.63 -7.47 -8.16
N PHE A 228 13.94 -6.61 -7.19
CA PHE A 228 14.04 -5.17 -7.39
C PHE A 228 15.44 -4.67 -7.10
N ARG A 229 15.65 -3.39 -7.40
CA ARG A 229 16.87 -2.68 -7.10
C ARG A 229 16.69 -1.77 -5.87
N VAL A 230 17.54 -1.91 -4.84
CA VAL A 230 17.57 -0.97 -3.71
C VAL A 230 17.77 0.47 -4.19
N PRO A 231 16.83 1.38 -3.88
CA PRO A 231 16.97 2.80 -4.18
C PRO A 231 17.99 3.50 -3.28
N ARG A 232 18.45 4.69 -3.69
CA ARG A 232 19.51 5.44 -2.95
C ARG A 232 18.99 6.41 -1.89
N ILE A 233 17.94 7.17 -2.23
CA ILE A 233 17.43 8.30 -1.44
C ILE A 233 15.90 8.36 -1.59
N GLY A 234 15.23 9.04 -0.67
CA GLY A 234 13.80 9.34 -0.79
C GLY A 234 12.90 8.23 -0.27
N ASN A 235 11.61 8.37 -0.56
CA ASN A 235 10.53 7.55 -0.01
C ASN A 235 10.03 6.56 -1.06
N TRP A 236 9.85 5.30 -0.68
CA TRP A 236 9.56 4.22 -1.60
C TRP A 236 8.38 3.40 -1.16
N GLN A 237 7.65 2.86 -2.14
CA GLN A 237 6.54 1.94 -1.92
C GLN A 237 6.69 0.75 -2.86
N LEU A 238 6.58 -0.44 -2.30
CA LEU A 238 6.21 -1.64 -3.05
C LEU A 238 4.70 -1.84 -2.93
N ASN A 239 4.03 -2.16 -4.01
CA ASN A 239 2.63 -2.55 -3.97
C ASN A 239 2.34 -3.79 -4.82
N VAL A 240 1.26 -4.49 -4.47
CA VAL A 240 0.69 -5.60 -5.23
C VAL A 240 -0.79 -5.69 -4.92
N ILE A 241 -1.58 -6.03 -5.93
CA ILE A 241 -3.03 -6.22 -5.81
C ILE A 241 -3.35 -7.62 -6.30
N TRP A 242 -4.30 -8.28 -5.64
CA TRP A 242 -4.74 -9.61 -6.02
C TRP A 242 -6.25 -9.75 -5.93
N THR A 243 -6.82 -10.48 -6.89
CA THR A 243 -8.26 -10.80 -6.92
C THR A 243 -8.50 -12.27 -6.68
N LYS A 244 -9.57 -12.57 -5.94
CA LYS A 244 -10.12 -13.92 -5.78
C LYS A 244 -11.58 -13.90 -6.20
N PRO A 245 -11.96 -14.65 -7.25
CA PRO A 245 -13.36 -14.84 -7.60
C PRO A 245 -14.21 -15.32 -6.42
N ILE A 246 -15.39 -14.72 -6.25
CA ILE A 246 -16.40 -15.14 -5.28
C ILE A 246 -17.50 -15.86 -6.05
N LYS A 247 -17.93 -17.03 -5.56
CA LYS A 247 -19.08 -17.75 -6.12
C LYS A 247 -20.34 -17.48 -5.29
N GLY A 248 -21.46 -17.25 -5.96
CA GLY A 248 -22.78 -17.19 -5.32
C GLY A 248 -23.05 -15.97 -4.44
N ASN A 249 -22.22 -14.92 -4.53
CA ASN A 249 -22.47 -13.67 -3.81
C ASN A 249 -23.24 -12.70 -4.72
N PRO A 250 -24.46 -12.27 -4.34
CA PRO A 250 -25.27 -11.39 -5.19
C PRO A 250 -24.75 -9.95 -5.28
N LYS A 251 -23.81 -9.56 -4.41
CA LYS A 251 -23.31 -8.19 -4.28
C LYS A 251 -21.87 -8.00 -4.76
N ALA A 252 -21.12 -9.06 -5.03
CA ALA A 252 -19.73 -8.97 -5.46
C ALA A 252 -19.28 -10.20 -6.25
N ASP A 253 -18.50 -9.97 -7.29
CA ASP A 253 -17.91 -11.00 -8.14
C ASP A 253 -16.49 -11.38 -7.64
N PHE A 254 -15.82 -10.45 -6.95
CA PHE A 254 -14.43 -10.60 -6.53
C PHE A 254 -14.21 -10.13 -5.09
N GLU A 255 -13.28 -10.78 -4.40
CA GLU A 255 -12.56 -10.18 -3.29
C GLU A 255 -11.27 -9.58 -3.86
N THR A 256 -11.07 -8.28 -3.65
CA THR A 256 -9.88 -7.56 -4.13
C THR A 256 -9.06 -7.11 -2.94
N THR A 257 -7.82 -7.56 -2.89
CA THR A 257 -6.91 -7.27 -1.79
C THR A 257 -5.74 -6.44 -2.28
N PHE A 258 -5.54 -5.27 -1.67
CA PHE A 258 -4.39 -4.40 -1.88
C PHE A 258 -3.36 -4.65 -0.80
N SER A 259 -2.08 -4.69 -1.16
CA SER A 259 -0.96 -4.79 -0.24
C SER A 259 0.11 -3.77 -0.61
N SER A 260 0.58 -3.00 0.38
CA SER A 260 1.69 -2.06 0.22
C SER A 260 2.73 -2.22 1.33
N LEU A 261 3.99 -1.90 1.01
CA LEU A 261 5.10 -1.82 1.95
C LEU A 261 5.92 -0.58 1.64
N THR A 262 6.02 0.34 2.59
CA THR A 262 6.83 1.57 2.46
C THR A 262 8.08 1.53 3.30
N PHE A 263 9.13 2.17 2.79
CA PHE A 263 10.42 2.38 3.43
C PHE A 263 11.08 3.61 2.80
N GLY A 264 12.13 4.15 3.40
CA GLY A 264 12.78 5.33 2.85
C GLY A 264 14.20 5.50 3.33
N TYR A 265 14.97 6.31 2.60
CA TYR A 265 16.36 6.62 2.90
C TYR A 265 16.52 8.12 3.17
N PRO A 266 17.43 8.52 4.06
CA PRO A 266 17.71 9.93 4.30
C PRO A 266 18.09 10.61 3.00
N ARG A 267 17.58 11.83 2.80
CA ARG A 267 18.16 12.69 1.77
C ARG A 267 19.47 13.26 2.34
N PRO A 268 20.53 13.37 1.53
CA PRO A 268 21.66 14.20 1.88
C PRO A 268 21.13 15.61 2.22
N PRO A 269 21.71 16.31 3.21
CA PRO A 269 21.41 17.71 3.40
C PRO A 269 21.63 18.42 2.06
N MET A 270 20.63 19.17 1.58
CA MET A 270 20.86 20.05 0.44
C MET A 270 21.98 21.00 0.85
N SER A 271 23.17 20.88 0.26
CA SER A 271 24.20 21.89 0.46
C SER A 271 23.58 23.22 0.06
N ARG A 272 23.43 24.16 1.01
CA ARG A 272 23.13 25.56 0.66
C ARG A 272 24.18 25.92 -0.39
N ARG A 273 23.76 26.15 -1.63
CA ARG A 273 24.58 26.95 -2.54
C ARG A 273 24.76 28.27 -1.79
N ALA A 274 26.00 28.55 -1.39
CA ALA A 274 26.34 29.87 -0.91
C ALA A 274 25.96 30.88 -2.02
N PRO A 275 25.42 32.04 -1.64
CA PRO A 275 25.07 33.08 -2.60
C PRO A 275 26.27 33.49 -3.45
#